data_AF-A0A1I8FSX8-F1
#
_entry.id   AF-A0A1I8FSX8-F1
#
_cell.length_a   1.000
_cell.length_b   1.000
_cell.length_c   1.000
_cell.angle_alpha   90.00
_cell.angle_beta   90.00
_cell.angle_gamma   90.00
#
_symmetry.space_group_name_H-M   'P 1'
#
loop_
_entity.id
_entity.type
_entity.pdbx_description
1 polymer ?
#
loop_
_entity_poly.entity_id
_entity_poly.type
_entity_poly.pdbx_seq_one_letter_code
_entity_poly.pdbx_strand_id
1 'polypeptide(L)'
;QLVEALKNYTSIDKEDVAKEAEYKQHQADRKLTTPRNLTDEEKFASSNMRLIKYRIRDAEVDKAAPGLVERRVEPGTTVTVPAKDDVTALSGVPEEHIKTRHVRIYCPTRSVTQSGSHGTKNWRIEFDNRERWENPLMGWTSSADPLSTMAISFASSEEAAEFCSKNGWAYHIERG
;
A
#
# COMPACT_ATOMS: atom_id res chain seq x y z
N GLN A 1 -6.08 -44.62 -51.78
CA GLN A 1 -5.34 -44.09 -50.61
C GLN A 1 -4.84 -42.65 -50.78
N LEU A 2 -5.13 -41.92 -51.87
CA LEU A 2 -4.73 -40.50 -52.04
C LEU A 2 -5.86 -39.47 -51.89
N VAL A 3 -7.13 -39.89 -51.83
CA VAL A 3 -8.29 -38.98 -51.70
C VAL A 3 -8.58 -38.59 -50.25
N GLU A 4 -8.10 -39.39 -49.29
CA GLU A 4 -8.33 -39.19 -47.85
C GLU A 4 -7.29 -38.25 -47.22
N ALA A 5 -6.13 -38.08 -47.86
CA ALA A 5 -5.08 -37.16 -47.42
C ALA A 5 -5.38 -35.68 -47.75
N LEU A 6 -6.22 -35.40 -48.76
CA LEU A 6 -6.57 -34.03 -49.17
C LEU A 6 -7.73 -33.43 -48.36
N LYS A 7 -8.47 -34.23 -47.60
CA LYS A 7 -9.56 -33.73 -46.73
C LYS A 7 -9.05 -33.23 -45.37
N ASN A 8 -7.84 -33.59 -44.98
CA ASN A 8 -7.20 -33.13 -43.73
C ASN A 8 -6.39 -31.83 -43.88
N TYR A 9 -6.33 -31.23 -45.07
CA TYR A 9 -5.60 -29.98 -45.30
C TYR A 9 -6.51 -28.73 -45.26
N THR A 10 -7.82 -28.89 -45.07
CA THR A 10 -8.77 -27.77 -45.12
C THR A 10 -9.73 -27.70 -43.92
N SER A 11 -9.35 -28.25 -42.76
CA SER A 11 -9.99 -27.89 -41.50
C SER A 11 -9.20 -26.78 -40.84
N ILE A 12 -9.40 -25.55 -41.33
CA ILE A 12 -9.03 -24.37 -40.54
C ILE A 12 -10.13 -24.23 -39.50
N ASP A 13 -9.80 -24.48 -38.25
CA ASP A 13 -10.72 -24.37 -37.13
C ASP A 13 -11.31 -22.95 -37.10
N LYS A 14 -12.63 -22.85 -36.95
CA LYS A 14 -13.36 -21.55 -36.96
C LYS A 14 -12.83 -20.57 -35.91
N GLU A 15 -12.15 -21.06 -34.88
CA GLU A 15 -11.50 -20.28 -33.83
C GLU A 15 -10.23 -19.55 -34.30
N ASP A 16 -9.47 -20.11 -35.23
CA ASP A 16 -8.23 -19.49 -35.72
C ASP A 16 -8.53 -18.37 -36.73
N VAL A 17 -9.60 -18.52 -37.52
CA VAL A 17 -10.13 -17.44 -38.37
C VAL A 17 -10.64 -16.27 -37.52
N ALA A 18 -11.26 -16.55 -36.36
CA ALA A 18 -11.74 -15.52 -35.44
C ALA A 18 -10.58 -14.74 -34.79
N LYS A 19 -9.52 -15.43 -34.36
CA LYS A 19 -8.30 -14.79 -33.83
C LYS A 19 -7.59 -13.95 -34.88
N GLU A 20 -7.57 -14.40 -36.13
CA GLU A 20 -6.98 -13.61 -37.23
C GLU A 20 -7.82 -12.37 -37.57
N ALA A 21 -9.15 -12.45 -37.44
CA ALA A 21 -10.06 -11.32 -37.61
C ALA A 21 -9.91 -10.28 -36.49
N GLU A 22 -9.84 -10.71 -35.22
CA GLU A 22 -9.58 -9.82 -34.08
C GLU A 22 -8.20 -9.16 -34.18
N TYR A 23 -7.18 -9.89 -34.61
CA TYR A 23 -5.84 -9.34 -34.83
C TYR A 23 -5.82 -8.30 -35.96
N LYS A 24 -6.58 -8.53 -37.05
CA LYS A 24 -6.71 -7.58 -38.15
C LYS A 24 -7.52 -6.34 -37.75
N GLN A 25 -8.54 -6.47 -36.90
CA GLN A 25 -9.28 -5.33 -36.32
C GLN A 25 -8.40 -4.49 -35.39
N HIS A 26 -7.67 -5.13 -34.47
CA HIS A 26 -6.72 -4.43 -33.59
C HIS A 26 -5.60 -3.71 -34.36
N GLN A 27 -5.16 -4.27 -35.50
CA GLN A 27 -4.22 -3.62 -36.42
C GLN A 27 -4.85 -2.46 -37.21
N ALA A 28 -6.16 -2.50 -37.50
CA ALA A 28 -6.87 -1.43 -38.20
C ALA A 28 -7.14 -0.22 -37.29
N ASP A 29 -7.55 -0.46 -36.04
CA ASP A 29 -7.80 0.61 -35.06
C ASP A 29 -6.51 1.37 -34.70
N ARG A 30 -5.38 0.65 -34.67
CA ARG A 30 -4.06 1.23 -34.49
C ARG A 30 -3.62 2.11 -35.68
N LYS A 31 -4.19 1.92 -36.86
CA LYS A 31 -3.89 2.70 -38.09
C LYS A 31 -4.85 3.88 -38.30
N LEU A 32 -5.97 3.97 -37.60
CA LEU A 32 -6.94 5.07 -37.73
C LEU A 32 -6.65 6.28 -36.81
N THR A 33 -5.64 6.18 -35.95
CA THR A 33 -5.14 7.34 -35.20
C THR A 33 -4.07 8.05 -36.02
N THR A 34 -4.46 9.13 -36.70
CA THR A 34 -3.50 10.11 -37.22
C THR A 34 -2.65 10.60 -36.04
N PRO A 35 -1.31 10.54 -36.09
CA PRO A 35 -0.51 10.98 -34.95
C PRO A 35 -0.66 12.49 -34.77
N ARG A 36 -1.33 12.89 -33.67
CA ARG A 36 -1.26 14.26 -33.17
C ARG A 36 0.20 14.48 -32.75
N ASN A 37 0.84 15.52 -33.28
CA ASN A 37 2.18 15.90 -32.82
C ASN A 37 2.10 16.16 -31.31
N LEU A 38 2.70 15.27 -30.51
CA LEU A 38 2.75 15.39 -29.06
C LEU A 38 3.50 16.66 -28.67
N THR A 39 3.00 17.38 -27.66
CA THR A 39 3.72 18.53 -27.10
C THR A 39 5.00 18.05 -26.40
N ASP A 40 5.96 18.95 -26.17
CA ASP A 40 7.23 18.55 -25.56
C ASP A 40 7.06 18.02 -24.12
N GLU A 41 6.02 18.46 -23.41
CA GLU A 41 5.61 17.89 -22.11
C GLU A 41 5.07 16.46 -22.23
N GLU A 42 4.28 16.16 -23.26
CA GLU A 42 3.76 14.82 -23.52
C GLU A 42 4.85 13.86 -23.99
N LYS A 43 5.84 14.37 -24.76
CA LYS A 43 7.06 13.61 -25.11
C LYS A 43 7.89 13.29 -23.87
N PHE A 44 8.02 14.24 -22.95
CA PHE A 44 8.72 14.03 -21.67
C PHE A 44 7.99 13.03 -20.77
N ALA A 45 6.66 13.13 -20.66
CA ALA A 45 5.83 12.18 -19.94
C ALA A 45 5.91 10.76 -20.54
N SER A 46 5.91 10.65 -21.87
CA SER A 46 6.04 9.37 -22.58
C SER A 46 7.45 8.77 -22.44
N SER A 47 8.49 9.61 -22.41
CA SER A 47 9.88 9.21 -22.13
C SER A 47 10.04 8.69 -20.69
N ASN A 48 9.48 9.40 -19.71
CA ASN A 48 9.48 8.98 -18.30
C ASN A 48 8.64 7.72 -18.06
N MET A 49 7.51 7.56 -18.76
CA MET A 49 6.72 6.33 -18.74
C MET A 49 7.45 5.15 -19.37
N ARG A 50 8.28 5.37 -20.41
CA ARG A 50 9.12 4.32 -21.00
C ARG A 50 10.20 3.88 -20.03
N LEU A 51 10.85 4.81 -19.32
CA LEU A 51 11.88 4.52 -18.31
C LEU A 51 11.32 3.74 -17.11
N ILE A 52 10.12 4.06 -16.63
CA ILE A 52 9.45 3.30 -15.56
C ILE A 52 9.14 1.86 -16.00
N LYS A 53 8.72 1.66 -17.26
CA LYS A 53 8.43 0.31 -17.83
C LYS A 53 9.66 -0.57 -18.07
N TYR A 54 10.87 0.00 -18.14
CA TYR A 54 12.10 -0.78 -18.26
C TYR A 54 12.73 -1.07 -16.89
N ARG A 55 12.54 -0.20 -15.90
CA ARG A 55 13.06 -0.41 -14.54
C ARG A 55 12.41 -1.57 -13.78
N ILE A 56 11.22 -2.01 -14.21
CA ILE A 56 10.49 -3.13 -13.60
C ILE A 56 10.81 -4.48 -14.29
N ARG A 57 11.48 -4.48 -15.45
CA ARG A 57 11.72 -5.72 -16.22
C ARG A 57 12.98 -6.49 -15.83
N ASP A 58 13.88 -5.87 -15.06
CA ASP A 58 15.12 -6.51 -14.59
C ASP A 58 15.07 -6.88 -13.09
N ALA A 59 13.91 -6.74 -12.44
CA ALA A 59 13.76 -7.00 -10.99
C ALA A 59 13.20 -8.40 -10.67
N GLU A 60 13.07 -9.29 -11.65
CA GLU A 60 12.43 -10.60 -11.49
C GLU A 60 13.26 -11.77 -12.04
N VAL A 61 14.59 -11.79 -11.85
CA VAL A 61 15.38 -13.04 -11.79
C VAL A 61 16.64 -12.79 -10.96
N ASP A 62 16.53 -12.92 -9.64
CA ASP A 62 17.66 -13.32 -8.77
C ASP A 62 17.10 -14.11 -7.58
N LYS A 63 16.36 -15.19 -7.88
CA LYS A 63 16.07 -16.26 -6.92
C LYS A 63 17.26 -17.22 -6.86
N ALA A 64 18.41 -16.72 -6.41
CA ALA A 64 19.49 -17.53 -5.86
C ALA A 64 20.54 -16.59 -5.27
N ALA A 65 20.35 -16.17 -4.02
CA ALA A 65 21.48 -15.76 -3.19
C ALA A 65 22.14 -17.03 -2.66
N PRO A 66 23.33 -17.45 -3.14
CA PRO A 66 24.10 -18.49 -2.47
C PRO A 66 24.74 -17.88 -1.23
N GLY A 67 24.13 -18.08 -0.06
CA GLY A 67 24.78 -17.78 1.21
C GLY A 67 23.96 -17.03 2.25
N LEU A 68 22.63 -17.24 2.31
CA LEU A 68 21.98 -17.11 3.62
C LEU A 68 22.48 -18.30 4.44
N VAL A 69 23.56 -18.09 5.20
CA VAL A 69 23.92 -19.02 6.27
C VAL A 69 22.73 -19.02 7.20
N GLU A 70 21.87 -20.03 7.11
CA GLU A 70 20.87 -20.30 8.14
C GLU A 70 21.67 -20.37 9.43
N ARG A 71 21.54 -19.32 10.25
CA ARG A 71 22.18 -19.26 11.55
C ARG A 71 21.60 -20.45 12.30
N ARG A 72 22.41 -21.51 12.46
CA ARG A 72 22.07 -22.68 13.25
C ARG A 72 21.73 -22.18 14.65
N VAL A 73 20.44 -22.07 14.96
CA VAL A 73 19.99 -21.68 16.28
C VAL A 73 20.22 -22.90 17.16
N GLU A 74 21.31 -22.87 17.93
CA GLU A 74 21.59 -23.92 18.90
C GLU A 74 20.41 -24.01 19.89
N PRO A 75 19.91 -25.23 20.21
CA PRO A 75 18.63 -25.47 20.90
C PRO A 75 18.54 -24.97 22.36
N GLY A 76 19.46 -24.11 22.81
CA GLY A 76 19.42 -23.39 24.09
C GLY A 76 19.41 -21.86 23.99
N THR A 77 19.36 -21.27 22.79
CA THR A 77 19.45 -19.80 22.61
C THR A 77 18.09 -19.09 22.65
N THR A 78 16.98 -19.80 22.43
CA THR A 78 15.63 -19.21 22.42
C THR A 78 15.07 -19.14 23.84
N VAL A 79 15.02 -17.93 24.40
CA VAL A 79 14.37 -17.68 25.69
C VAL A 79 12.88 -17.44 25.46
N THR A 80 12.03 -18.29 26.04
CA THR A 80 10.58 -18.08 26.08
C THR A 80 10.23 -17.08 27.18
N VAL A 81 9.82 -15.88 26.78
CA VAL A 81 9.39 -14.81 27.70
C VAL A 81 7.89 -14.92 27.98
N PRO A 82 7.43 -14.82 29.23
CA PRO A 82 6.01 -14.92 29.55
C PRO A 82 5.20 -13.66 29.16
N ALA A 83 4.35 -13.84 28.15
CA ALA A 83 2.98 -13.35 27.89
C ALA A 83 2.54 -11.87 28.09
N LYS A 84 3.35 -10.94 28.62
CA LYS A 84 3.00 -9.50 28.58
C LYS A 84 4.15 -8.67 28.03
N ASP A 85 4.00 -8.27 26.77
CA ASP A 85 4.91 -7.38 26.07
C ASP A 85 4.62 -5.93 26.46
N ASP A 86 4.88 -5.56 27.71
CA ASP A 86 4.71 -4.18 28.20
C ASP A 86 5.94 -3.35 27.79
N VAL A 87 5.84 -2.57 26.71
CA VAL A 87 6.94 -1.73 26.19
C VAL A 87 6.95 -0.30 26.75
N THR A 88 5.98 0.01 27.61
CA THR A 88 5.79 1.32 28.26
C THR A 88 7.08 1.87 28.86
N ALA A 89 7.76 1.06 29.69
CA ALA A 89 8.97 1.45 30.41
C ALA A 89 10.18 1.71 29.49
N LEU A 90 10.20 1.14 28.28
CA LEU A 90 11.29 1.33 27.31
C LEU A 90 11.04 2.49 26.34
N SER A 91 9.79 2.93 26.18
CA SER A 91 9.39 3.91 25.16
C SER A 91 9.96 5.32 25.36
N GLY A 92 10.37 5.66 26.59
CA GLY A 92 10.84 7.01 26.94
C GLY A 92 9.74 8.09 26.97
N VAL A 93 8.48 7.70 26.79
CA VAL A 93 7.32 8.59 26.88
C VAL A 93 7.04 8.89 28.36
N PRO A 94 6.90 10.16 28.77
CA PRO A 94 6.53 10.51 30.14
C PRO A 94 5.22 9.83 30.57
N GLU A 95 5.17 9.33 31.80
CA GLU A 95 3.99 8.63 32.33
C GLU A 95 2.69 9.44 32.25
N GLU A 96 2.80 10.77 32.34
CA GLU A 96 1.67 11.68 32.20
C GLU A 96 0.93 11.44 30.86
N HIS A 97 1.68 11.35 29.76
CA HIS A 97 1.10 11.15 28.43
C HIS A 97 0.61 9.71 28.22
N ILE A 98 1.08 8.74 29.00
CA ILE A 98 0.61 7.35 28.90
C ILE A 98 -0.75 7.19 29.59
N LYS A 99 -0.91 7.76 30.79
CA LYS A 99 -2.10 7.54 31.65
C LYS A 99 -3.23 8.52 31.39
N THR A 100 -2.93 9.78 31.05
CA THR A 100 -3.96 10.82 30.88
C THR A 100 -4.65 10.78 29.52
N ARG A 101 -4.06 10.06 28.56
CA ARG A 101 -4.49 10.08 27.16
C ARG A 101 -5.43 8.95 26.84
N HIS A 102 -6.40 9.28 26.01
CA HIS A 102 -7.22 8.30 25.31
C HIS A 102 -6.88 8.27 23.84
N VAL A 103 -6.86 7.06 23.31
CA VAL A 103 -6.52 6.75 21.94
C VAL A 103 -7.78 6.33 21.19
N ARG A 104 -8.03 6.95 20.05
CA ARG A 104 -9.14 6.62 19.17
C ARG A 104 -8.65 5.74 18.03
N ILE A 105 -9.21 4.54 17.94
CA ILE A 105 -8.98 3.60 16.84
C ILE A 105 -10.20 3.65 15.92
N TYR A 106 -10.03 4.08 14.67
CA TYR A 106 -11.15 4.23 13.73
C TYR A 106 -10.71 4.01 12.29
N CYS A 107 -11.66 3.68 11.42
CA CYS A 107 -11.44 3.67 9.98
C CYS A 107 -11.92 5.02 9.40
N PRO A 108 -11.05 5.81 8.74
CA PRO A 108 -11.45 7.09 8.17
C PRO A 108 -12.58 6.92 7.17
N THR A 109 -13.64 7.73 7.33
CA THR A 109 -14.72 7.80 6.36
C THR A 109 -14.23 8.48 5.09
N ARG A 110 -14.89 8.19 3.96
CA ARG A 110 -14.55 8.86 2.69
C ARG A 110 -14.79 10.37 2.81
N SER A 111 -13.91 11.16 2.21
CA SER A 111 -14.17 12.60 2.05
C SER A 111 -15.44 12.78 1.21
N VAL A 112 -16.43 13.52 1.73
CA VAL A 112 -17.74 13.69 1.08
C VAL A 112 -17.62 14.35 -0.29
N THR A 113 -16.63 15.21 -0.49
CA THR A 113 -16.42 15.96 -1.74
C THR A 113 -15.70 15.16 -2.83
N GLN A 114 -15.08 14.03 -2.48
CA GLN A 114 -14.30 13.23 -3.41
C GLN A 114 -14.85 11.81 -3.53
N SER A 115 -14.75 11.24 -4.73
CA SER A 115 -15.16 9.85 -4.99
C SER A 115 -14.10 8.81 -4.63
N GLY A 116 -12.88 9.24 -4.27
CA GLY A 116 -11.76 8.34 -3.95
C GLY A 116 -11.98 7.54 -2.66
N SER A 117 -11.85 6.21 -2.74
CA SER A 117 -12.03 5.29 -1.61
C SER A 117 -10.73 4.68 -1.08
N HIS A 118 -9.57 5.12 -1.56
CA HIS A 118 -8.29 4.50 -1.18
C HIS A 118 -7.97 4.71 0.32
N GLY A 119 -8.35 5.85 0.89
CA GLY A 119 -8.06 6.19 2.30
C GLY A 119 -8.94 5.50 3.34
N THR A 120 -9.98 4.76 2.93
CA THR A 120 -10.98 4.18 3.85
C THR A 120 -10.76 2.69 4.15
N LYS A 121 -9.59 2.16 3.79
CA LYS A 121 -9.26 0.73 4.00
C LYS A 121 -8.37 0.49 5.20
N ASN A 122 -7.65 1.52 5.63
CA ASN A 122 -6.66 1.42 6.68
C ASN A 122 -7.27 1.93 7.98
N TRP A 123 -7.05 1.19 9.05
CA TRP A 123 -7.38 1.63 10.40
C TRP A 123 -6.36 2.69 10.83
N ARG A 124 -6.81 3.68 11.59
CA ARG A 124 -5.95 4.73 12.12
C ARG A 124 -6.11 4.86 13.61
N ILE A 125 -4.99 5.19 14.24
CA ILE A 125 -4.90 5.55 15.63
C ILE A 125 -4.60 7.05 15.73
N GLU A 126 -5.42 7.77 16.50
CA GLU A 126 -5.23 9.19 16.82
C GLU A 126 -5.34 9.40 18.33
N PHE A 127 -4.58 10.34 18.87
CA PHE A 127 -4.68 10.79 20.26
C PHE A 127 -5.72 11.91 20.40
N ASP A 128 -6.20 12.13 21.64
CA ASP A 128 -6.95 13.35 21.92
C ASP A 128 -6.12 14.60 21.61
N ASN A 129 -6.83 15.68 21.25
CA ASN A 129 -6.23 16.99 21.05
C ASN A 129 -6.28 17.79 22.35
N ARG A 130 -5.11 18.23 22.85
CA ARG A 130 -5.01 19.26 23.90
C ARG A 130 -5.26 20.67 23.35
N GLU A 131 -5.24 21.61 24.30
CA GLU A 131 -5.34 23.04 24.04
C GLU A 131 -4.34 23.51 22.98
N ARG A 132 -4.85 24.40 22.12
CA ARG A 132 -4.10 25.14 21.12
C ARG A 132 -4.38 26.61 21.35
N TRP A 133 -3.34 27.44 21.31
CA TRP A 133 -3.43 28.87 21.55
C TRP A 133 -2.86 29.67 20.39
N GLU A 134 -3.24 30.94 20.30
CA GLU A 134 -2.71 31.86 19.32
C GLU A 134 -1.34 32.40 19.76
N ASN A 135 -0.35 32.37 18.86
CA ASN A 135 0.94 32.98 19.08
C ASN A 135 0.83 34.51 19.02
N PRO A 136 1.22 35.26 20.07
CA PRO A 136 0.99 36.71 20.16
C PRO A 136 1.76 37.55 19.13
N LEU A 137 2.79 36.99 18.47
CA LEU A 137 3.57 37.70 17.46
C LEU A 137 3.00 37.51 16.05
N MET A 138 2.77 36.25 15.66
CA MET A 138 2.41 35.88 14.27
C MET A 138 0.96 35.43 14.09
N GLY A 139 0.21 35.22 15.18
CA GLY A 139 -1.16 34.68 15.12
C GLY A 139 -1.24 33.18 14.80
N TRP A 140 -0.12 32.44 14.87
CA TRP A 140 -0.10 31.02 14.56
C TRP A 140 -0.66 30.16 15.68
N THR A 141 -1.35 29.08 15.31
CA THR A 141 -1.85 28.08 16.26
C THR A 141 -0.68 27.28 16.85
N SER A 142 -0.32 27.58 18.09
CA SER A 142 0.72 26.90 18.87
C SER A 142 0.13 25.83 19.79
N SER A 143 0.92 24.81 20.14
CA SER A 143 0.52 23.76 21.08
C SER A 143 1.74 23.24 21.87
N ALA A 144 1.51 22.73 23.09
CA ALA A 144 2.49 22.03 23.92
C ALA A 144 2.34 20.51 23.84
N ASP A 145 1.53 20.00 22.91
CA ASP A 145 1.20 18.59 22.83
C ASP A 145 2.01 17.86 21.73
N PRO A 146 3.00 17.04 22.10
CA PRO A 146 3.83 16.34 21.12
C PRO A 146 3.06 15.23 20.38
N LEU A 147 2.00 14.69 20.97
CA LEU A 147 1.24 13.57 20.39
C LEU A 147 0.09 14.03 19.49
N SER A 148 -0.22 15.33 19.48
CA SER A 148 -1.35 15.92 18.75
C SER A 148 -1.33 15.74 17.23
N THR A 149 -0.16 15.43 16.65
CA THR A 149 0.03 15.20 15.20
C THR A 149 0.27 13.73 14.88
N MET A 150 0.32 12.86 15.89
CA MET A 150 0.66 11.46 15.71
C MET A 150 -0.57 10.70 15.17
N ALA A 151 -0.46 10.24 13.93
CA ALA A 151 -1.46 9.38 13.29
C ALA A 151 -0.76 8.15 12.70
N ILE A 152 -1.12 6.96 13.20
CA ILE A 152 -0.50 5.70 12.78
C ILE A 152 -1.55 4.87 12.05
N SER A 153 -1.19 4.29 10.91
CA SER A 153 -2.09 3.47 10.09
C SER A 153 -1.79 1.98 10.27
N PHE A 154 -2.85 1.17 10.35
CA PHE A 154 -2.83 -0.28 10.55
C PHE A 154 -3.70 -0.98 9.52
N ALA A 155 -3.46 -2.27 9.29
CA ALA A 155 -4.28 -3.09 8.41
C ALA A 155 -5.56 -3.57 9.09
N SER A 156 -5.49 -3.87 10.39
CA SER A 156 -6.61 -4.38 11.21
C SER A 156 -6.83 -3.53 12.46
N SER A 157 -8.07 -3.52 12.96
CA SER A 157 -8.42 -2.94 14.26
C SER A 157 -7.80 -3.72 15.44
N GLU A 158 -7.60 -5.03 15.27
CA GLU A 158 -6.98 -5.91 16.27
C GLU A 158 -5.50 -5.57 16.45
N GLU A 159 -4.78 -5.40 15.34
CA GLU A 159 -3.37 -4.98 15.33
C GLU A 159 -3.19 -3.61 16.01
N ALA A 160 -4.12 -2.68 15.73
CA ALA A 160 -4.15 -1.39 16.39
C ALA A 160 -4.40 -1.50 17.91
N ALA A 161 -5.32 -2.36 18.34
CA ALA A 161 -5.64 -2.58 19.75
C ALA A 161 -4.49 -3.26 20.51
N GLU A 162 -3.82 -4.23 19.89
CA GLU A 162 -2.62 -4.85 20.44
C GLU A 162 -1.49 -3.83 20.60
N PHE A 163 -1.30 -2.95 19.62
CA PHE A 163 -0.30 -1.88 19.70
C PHE A 163 -0.57 -0.92 20.86
N CYS A 164 -1.82 -0.49 21.04
CA CYS A 164 -2.19 0.33 22.20
C CYS A 164 -1.97 -0.40 23.53
N SER A 165 -2.33 -1.69 23.59
CA SER A 165 -2.19 -2.51 24.80
C SER A 165 -0.72 -2.67 25.19
N LYS A 166 0.17 -2.95 24.23
CA LYS A 166 1.62 -3.05 24.44
C LYS A 166 2.23 -1.74 24.95
N ASN A 167 1.75 -0.61 24.43
CA ASN A 167 2.17 0.74 24.84
C ASN A 167 1.43 1.26 26.09
N GLY A 168 0.54 0.47 26.69
CA GLY A 168 -0.19 0.84 27.90
C GLY A 168 -1.14 2.04 27.75
N TRP A 169 -1.61 2.33 26.54
CA TRP A 169 -2.55 3.43 26.29
C TRP A 169 -4.00 2.96 26.40
N ALA A 170 -4.85 3.77 27.03
CA ALA A 170 -6.28 3.53 27.05
C ALA A 170 -6.87 3.83 25.66
N TYR A 171 -7.58 2.88 25.06
CA TYR A 171 -8.11 3.02 23.71
C TYR A 171 -9.62 2.75 23.62
N HIS A 172 -10.24 3.32 22.58
CA HIS A 172 -11.62 3.06 22.18
C HIS A 172 -11.67 2.78 20.68
N ILE A 173 -12.42 1.74 20.28
CA ILE A 173 -12.62 1.36 18.88
C ILE A 173 -13.96 1.93 18.40
N GLU A 174 -13.88 2.88 17.47
CA GLU A 174 -15.05 3.44 16.80
C GLU A 174 -15.38 2.59 15.57
N ARG A 175 -16.61 2.05 15.52
CA ARG A 175 -17.15 1.40 14.32
C ARG A 175 -17.96 2.43 13.54
N GLY A 176 -17.47 2.77 12.34
CA GLY A 176 -18.13 3.69 11.40
C GLY A 176 -19.07 2.99 10.43
#